data_AF-A0A945EBB9-F1
#
_entry.id   AF-A0A945EBB9-F1
#
_cell.length_a   1.000
_cell.length_b   1.000
_cell.length_c   1.000
_cell.angle_alpha   90.00
_cell.angle_beta   90.00
_cell.angle_gamma   90.00
#
_symmetry.space_group_name_H-M   'P 1'
#
loop_
_entity.id
_entity.type
_entity.pdbx_description
1 polymer ?
#
loop_
_entity_poly.entity_id
_entity_poly.type
_entity_poly.pdbx_seq_one_letter_code
_entity_poly.pdbx_strand_id
1 'polypeptide(L)'
;MRPLCIELCAPHVTSHQRTDKDGRTVTDWYIGQNLRAHEENGKFYVEHPNLDAPLHPHINEGTIGMITMVETIPIAHDRETGVYQHPKFKNICAWVTKTISAGKEALLIRIESKRPRIEEVRELYMLIRTGKIRPVESFEEEQDGVTKADLQQTIILLEEKIDNLTITISSTAGKLKHVIRTIKERGWWRSTRWVRGTLTSIRDEIKHIYLPKEKRDRRTQ
;
A
#
# COMPACT_ATOMS: atom_id res chain seq x y z
N MET A 1 2.61 20.57 7.39
CA MET A 1 3.59 19.51 7.10
C MET A 1 3.18 18.29 7.92
N ARG A 2 3.08 17.09 7.34
CA ARG A 2 2.86 15.89 8.16
C ARG A 2 4.18 15.55 8.88
N PRO A 3 4.13 15.11 10.15
CA PRO A 3 5.33 14.66 10.83
C PRO A 3 5.92 13.48 10.07
N LEU A 4 7.25 13.41 10.03
CA LEU A 4 7.96 12.25 9.48
C LEU A 4 7.91 11.11 10.49
N CYS A 5 7.80 9.88 9.98
CA CYS A 5 7.68 8.69 10.80
C CYS A 5 9.00 7.93 10.77
N ILE A 6 9.55 7.60 11.94
CA ILE A 6 10.80 6.86 12.09
C ILE A 6 10.49 5.52 12.76
N GLU A 7 10.69 4.42 12.04
CA GLU A 7 10.72 3.07 12.60
C GLU A 7 12.04 2.84 13.33
N LEU A 8 11.97 2.31 14.55
CA LEU A 8 13.13 1.97 15.36
C LEU A 8 13.30 0.45 15.47
N CYS A 9 14.50 -0.02 15.18
CA CYS A 9 14.96 -1.39 15.39
C CYS A 9 15.45 -1.57 16.83
N ALA A 10 14.77 -2.46 17.57
CA ALA A 10 15.11 -2.83 18.94
C ALA A 10 15.34 -1.65 19.90
N PRO A 11 14.43 -0.66 19.97
CA PRO A 11 14.60 0.45 20.88
C PRO A 11 14.39 0.01 22.34
N HIS A 12 14.93 0.78 23.29
CA HIS A 12 14.58 0.63 24.70
C HIS A 12 13.19 1.20 24.96
N VAL A 13 12.20 0.32 25.11
CA VAL A 13 10.79 0.68 25.25
C VAL A 13 10.31 0.55 26.70
N THR A 14 9.55 1.52 27.16
CA THR A 14 8.73 1.44 28.37
C THR A 14 7.25 1.60 28.00
N SER A 15 6.36 0.95 28.76
CA SER A 15 4.92 0.96 28.49
C SER A 15 4.14 1.41 29.72
N HIS A 16 3.15 2.28 29.51
CA HIS A 16 2.23 2.72 30.56
C HIS A 16 0.79 2.40 30.14
N GLN A 17 0.06 1.69 31.00
CA GLN A 17 -1.37 1.48 30.78
C GLN A 17 -2.14 2.66 31.34
N ARG A 18 -3.09 3.17 30.56
CA ARG A 18 -4.07 4.15 31.02
C ARG A 18 -5.46 3.80 30.52
N THR A 19 -6.47 4.27 31.23
CA THR A 19 -7.86 4.21 30.77
C THR A 19 -8.15 5.44 29.93
N ASP A 20 -8.67 5.24 28.72
CA ASP A 20 -9.11 6.34 27.87
C ASP A 20 -10.48 6.90 28.30
N LYS A 21 -10.97 7.90 27.57
CA LYS A 21 -12.23 8.57 27.86
C LYS A 21 -13.46 7.66 27.70
N ASP A 22 -13.32 6.55 26.98
CA ASP A 22 -14.37 5.58 26.70
C ASP A 22 -14.31 4.37 27.67
N GLY A 23 -13.45 4.45 28.70
CA GLY A 23 -13.28 3.39 29.69
C GLY A 23 -12.42 2.21 29.21
N ARG A 24 -11.74 2.32 28.06
CA ARG A 24 -10.91 1.25 27.51
C ARG A 24 -9.48 1.38 28.02
N THR A 25 -8.85 0.25 28.33
CA THR A 25 -7.43 0.21 28.64
C THR A 25 -6.62 0.38 27.37
N VAL A 26 -5.78 1.40 27.32
CA VAL A 26 -4.85 1.71 26.23
C VAL A 26 -3.44 1.64 26.76
N THR A 27 -2.53 1.08 25.96
CA THR A 27 -1.09 1.06 26.27
C THR A 27 -0.41 2.20 25.52
N ASP A 28 0.19 3.13 26.25
CA ASP A 28 1.09 4.12 25.69
C ASP A 28 2.53 3.59 25.73
N TRP A 29 3.23 3.70 24.61
CA TRP A 29 4.62 3.26 24.47
C TRP A 29 5.56 4.47 24.48
N TYR A 30 6.73 4.31 25.08
CA TYR A 30 7.73 5.35 25.18
C TYR A 30 9.12 4.80 24.89
N ILE A 31 9.93 5.56 24.16
CA ILE A 31 11.34 5.28 23.90
C ILE A 31 12.19 6.13 24.85
N GLY A 32 13.03 5.47 25.63
CA GLY A 32 13.78 6.15 26.70
C GLY A 32 12.84 6.77 27.73
N GLN A 33 13.10 8.02 28.14
CA GLN A 33 12.40 8.63 29.27
C GLN A 33 11.09 9.33 28.92
N ASN A 34 10.91 9.87 27.70
CA ASN A 34 9.72 10.69 27.37
C ASN A 34 9.32 10.72 25.89
N LEU A 35 9.97 9.96 25.00
CA LEU A 35 9.63 10.00 23.58
C LEU A 35 8.45 9.05 23.30
N ARG A 36 7.25 9.60 23.10
CA ARG A 36 6.07 8.78 22.80
C ARG A 36 6.27 8.03 21.48
N ALA A 37 5.93 6.74 21.50
CA ALA A 37 5.95 5.86 20.34
C ALA A 37 4.58 5.24 20.10
N HIS A 38 4.39 4.83 18.85
CA HIS A 38 3.33 3.97 18.38
C HIS A 38 3.92 2.57 18.13
N GLU A 39 3.24 1.52 18.62
CA GLU A 39 3.54 0.14 18.24
C GLU A 39 2.58 -0.36 17.15
N GLU A 40 3.11 -0.89 16.06
CA GLU A 40 2.34 -1.52 14.99
C GLU A 40 3.06 -2.79 14.51
N ASN A 41 2.39 -3.94 14.55
CA ASN A 41 2.90 -5.23 14.07
C ASN A 41 4.27 -5.64 14.66
N GLY A 42 4.49 -5.37 15.95
CA GLY A 42 5.73 -5.65 16.67
C GLY A 42 6.85 -4.65 16.42
N LYS A 43 6.56 -3.53 15.74
CA LYS A 43 7.53 -2.48 15.44
C LYS A 43 7.15 -1.18 16.12
N PHE A 44 8.16 -0.39 16.48
CA PHE A 44 7.97 0.89 17.15
C PHE A 44 8.27 2.05 16.23
N TYR A 45 7.39 3.05 16.24
CA TYR A 45 7.45 4.22 15.40
C TYR A 45 7.39 5.48 16.26
N VAL A 46 8.19 6.47 15.89
CA VAL A 46 8.17 7.80 16.52
C VAL A 46 7.88 8.86 15.48
N GLU A 47 7.01 9.79 15.83
CA GLU A 47 6.77 10.98 15.03
C GLU A 47 7.90 11.97 15.28
N HIS A 48 8.41 12.55 14.20
CA HIS A 48 9.45 13.56 14.23
C HIS A 48 8.97 14.77 13.42
N PRO A 49 9.24 16.01 13.87
CA PRO A 49 8.54 17.18 13.36
C PRO A 49 8.85 17.53 11.89
N ASN A 50 10.12 17.46 11.47
CA ASN A 50 10.57 17.71 10.10
C ASN A 50 12.04 17.24 9.92
N LEU A 51 12.56 17.25 8.69
CA LEU A 51 13.94 16.79 8.38
C LEU A 51 15.04 17.71 8.91
N ASP A 52 14.72 18.94 9.30
CA ASP A 52 15.70 19.93 9.77
C ASP A 52 15.85 19.94 11.30
N ALA A 53 14.91 19.33 12.02
CA ALA A 53 14.95 19.22 13.46
C ALA A 53 15.99 18.17 13.91
N PRO A 54 16.70 18.42 15.02
CA PRO A 54 17.63 17.45 15.56
C PRO A 54 16.88 16.19 16.02
N LEU A 55 17.48 15.02 15.77
CA LEU A 55 16.96 13.75 16.30
C LEU A 55 16.88 13.82 17.81
N HIS A 56 15.80 13.26 18.37
CA HIS A 56 15.67 13.13 19.82
C HIS A 56 16.86 12.32 20.37
N PRO A 57 17.44 12.66 21.55
CA PRO A 57 18.64 11.97 22.08
C PRO A 57 18.52 10.46 22.29
N HIS A 58 17.29 9.93 22.31
CA HIS A 58 17.00 8.50 22.44
C HIS A 58 16.84 7.78 21.09
N ILE A 59 16.86 8.53 19.98
CA ILE A 59 16.91 8.00 18.62
C ILE A 59 18.37 8.00 18.20
N ASN A 60 18.97 6.82 18.12
CA ASN A 60 20.30 6.66 17.57
C ASN A 60 20.18 6.27 16.09
N GLU A 61 20.97 6.85 15.18
CA GLU A 61 20.91 6.53 13.75
C GLU A 61 21.08 5.03 13.49
N GLY A 62 21.95 4.35 14.25
CA GLY A 62 22.14 2.89 14.14
C GLY A 62 20.91 2.06 14.53
N THR A 63 19.94 2.66 15.20
CA THR A 63 18.66 2.03 15.57
C THR A 63 17.53 2.38 14.60
N ILE A 64 17.76 3.23 13.59
CA ILE A 64 16.73 3.57 12.61
C ILE A 64 16.56 2.38 11.65
N GLY A 65 15.37 1.80 11.66
CA GLY A 65 14.97 0.75 10.73
C GLY A 65 14.48 1.33 9.41
N MET A 66 13.59 2.31 9.50
CA MET A 66 12.97 2.95 8.33
C MET A 66 12.64 4.41 8.62
N ILE A 67 12.82 5.29 7.63
CA ILE A 67 12.24 6.64 7.66
C ILE A 67 11.22 6.72 6.54
N THR A 68 10.01 7.15 6.90
CA THR A 68 8.93 7.45 5.96
C THR A 68 8.56 8.92 6.07
N MET A 69 8.65 9.63 4.96
CA MET A 69 8.24 11.04 4.87
C MET A 69 7.21 11.19 3.77
N VAL A 70 6.16 11.96 4.07
CA VAL A 70 5.12 12.31 3.10
C VAL A 70 4.89 13.80 3.13
N GLU A 71 5.12 14.46 2.00
CA GLU A 71 4.92 15.90 1.86
C GLU A 71 4.24 16.26 0.55
N THR A 72 3.43 17.31 0.57
CA THR A 72 2.84 17.90 -0.62
C THR A 72 3.54 19.20 -0.98
N ILE A 73 3.98 19.35 -2.23
CA ILE A 73 4.63 20.55 -2.76
C ILE A 73 3.90 21.05 -4.02
N PRO A 74 3.97 22.35 -4.36
CA PRO A 74 3.39 22.85 -5.60
C PRO A 74 4.07 22.25 -6.84
N ILE A 75 3.32 22.11 -7.93
CA ILE A 75 3.87 21.70 -9.24
C ILE A 75 4.81 22.80 -9.75
N ALA A 76 5.99 22.40 -10.19
CA ALA A 76 6.95 23.25 -10.89
C ALA A 76 7.31 22.60 -12.23
N HIS A 77 7.66 23.39 -13.24
CA HIS A 77 7.86 22.92 -14.62
C HIS A 77 9.04 21.95 -14.76
N ASP A 78 9.99 21.98 -13.84
CA ASP A 78 11.21 21.16 -13.83
C ASP A 78 11.05 19.82 -13.09
N ARG A 79 9.86 19.51 -12.56
CA ARG A 79 9.61 18.30 -11.76
C ARG A 79 8.69 17.35 -12.48
N GLU A 80 9.19 16.13 -12.69
CA GLU A 80 8.44 15.04 -13.29
C GLU A 80 7.86 14.13 -12.18
N THR A 81 6.70 13.55 -12.43
CA THR A 81 6.25 12.40 -11.63
C THR A 81 7.09 11.17 -11.93
N GLY A 82 7.40 10.38 -10.92
CA GLY A 82 8.26 9.21 -11.11
C GLY A 82 8.88 8.66 -9.84
N VAL A 83 9.76 7.68 -10.02
CA VAL A 83 10.60 7.11 -8.97
C VAL A 83 11.95 7.82 -8.99
N TYR A 84 12.36 8.36 -7.85
CA TYR A 84 13.62 9.07 -7.66
C TYR A 84 14.54 8.26 -6.78
N GLN A 85 15.77 8.06 -7.27
CA GLN A 85 16.83 7.40 -6.52
C GLN A 85 18.14 8.14 -6.76
N HIS A 86 18.90 8.37 -5.69
CA HIS A 86 20.22 8.96 -5.81
C HIS A 86 21.30 7.88 -5.91
N PRO A 87 22.28 7.96 -6.82
CA PRO A 87 23.29 6.92 -7.02
C PRO A 87 24.09 6.54 -5.77
N LYS A 88 24.26 7.50 -4.84
CA LYS A 88 24.99 7.28 -3.58
C LYS A 88 24.11 6.62 -2.50
N PHE A 89 22.79 6.76 -2.57
CA PHE A 89 21.86 6.39 -1.50
C PHE A 89 21.03 5.16 -1.91
N LYS A 90 21.68 4.00 -1.95
CA LYS A 90 21.09 2.76 -2.49
C LYS A 90 19.82 2.30 -1.77
N ASN A 91 19.67 2.65 -0.49
CA ASN A 91 18.55 2.22 0.36
C ASN A 91 17.47 3.30 0.51
N ILE A 92 17.47 4.33 -0.33
CA ILE A 92 16.51 5.44 -0.28
C ILE A 92 15.80 5.50 -1.64
N CYS A 93 14.48 5.50 -1.59
CA CYS A 93 13.63 5.66 -2.75
C CYS A 93 12.58 6.72 -2.46
N ALA A 94 12.27 7.56 -3.44
CA ALA A 94 11.19 8.51 -3.36
C ALA A 94 10.23 8.34 -4.54
N TRP A 95 8.94 8.30 -4.25
CA TRP A 95 7.88 8.32 -5.25
C TRP A 95 7.25 9.69 -5.28
N VAL A 96 7.20 10.28 -6.46
CA VAL A 96 6.57 11.59 -6.71
C VAL A 96 5.37 11.39 -7.60
N THR A 97 4.18 11.66 -7.07
CA THR A 97 2.91 11.47 -7.78
C THR A 97 2.07 12.75 -7.78
N LYS A 98 1.10 12.86 -8.70
CA LYS A 98 0.12 13.95 -8.67
C LYS A 98 -0.90 13.73 -7.56
N THR A 99 -1.27 14.79 -6.88
CA THR A 99 -2.34 14.81 -5.89
C THR A 99 -3.12 16.13 -5.96
N ILE A 100 -4.23 16.21 -5.25
CA ILE A 100 -4.99 17.46 -5.07
C ILE A 100 -4.81 17.91 -3.63
N SER A 101 -4.33 19.13 -3.44
CA SER A 101 -4.18 19.74 -2.12
C SER A 101 -4.75 21.15 -2.13
N ALA A 102 -5.62 21.46 -1.17
CA ALA A 102 -6.35 22.73 -1.10
C ALA A 102 -7.03 23.10 -2.43
N GLY A 103 -7.59 22.10 -3.14
CA GLY A 103 -8.31 22.29 -4.40
C GLY A 103 -7.43 22.60 -5.62
N LYS A 104 -6.10 22.49 -5.50
CA LYS A 104 -5.15 22.68 -6.60
C LYS A 104 -4.32 21.42 -6.83
N GLU A 105 -3.90 21.21 -8.07
CA GLU A 105 -2.94 20.16 -8.39
C GLU A 105 -1.61 20.43 -7.69
N ALA A 106 -1.05 19.38 -7.09
CA ALA A 106 0.19 19.41 -6.34
C ALA A 106 0.95 18.09 -6.56
N LEU A 107 2.21 18.05 -6.15
CA LEU A 107 3.00 16.82 -6.11
C LEU A 107 3.03 16.28 -4.70
N LEU A 108 2.79 14.98 -4.55
CA LEU A 108 3.01 14.22 -3.33
C LEU A 108 4.37 13.55 -3.42
N ILE A 109 5.27 13.88 -2.51
CA ILE A 109 6.56 13.20 -2.33
C ILE A 109 6.39 12.22 -1.19
N ARG A 110 6.60 10.93 -1.47
CA ARG A 110 6.74 9.88 -0.47
C ARG A 110 8.17 9.37 -0.51
N ILE A 111 8.93 9.55 0.56
CA ILE A 111 10.28 8.96 0.68
C ILE A 111 10.19 7.80 1.65
N GLU A 112 10.74 6.66 1.24
CA GLU A 112 10.99 5.53 2.13
C GLU A 112 12.48 5.19 2.08
N SER A 113 13.04 4.94 3.25
CA SER A 113 14.39 4.43 3.34
C SER A 113 14.54 3.37 4.38
N LYS A 114 15.32 2.33 4.06
CA LYS A 114 15.71 1.25 4.98
C LYS A 114 17.10 1.53 5.55
N ARG A 115 17.19 1.64 6.87
CA ARG A 115 18.41 2.02 7.63
C ARG A 115 19.13 3.27 7.09
N PRO A 116 18.41 4.38 6.82
CA PRO A 116 19.03 5.63 6.38
C PRO A 116 19.82 6.32 7.49
N ARG A 117 20.66 7.26 7.07
CA ARG A 117 20.92 8.47 7.86
C ARG A 117 19.91 9.57 7.51
N ILE A 118 19.50 10.37 8.49
CA ILE A 118 18.49 11.41 8.27
C ILE A 118 18.98 12.46 7.25
N GLU A 119 20.28 12.71 7.21
CA GLU A 119 20.95 13.59 6.26
C GLU A 119 20.79 13.13 4.81
N GLU A 120 20.84 11.82 4.56
CA GLU A 120 20.71 11.26 3.20
C GLU A 120 19.27 11.41 2.70
N VAL A 121 18.28 11.20 3.59
CA VAL A 121 16.86 11.44 3.30
C VAL A 121 16.64 12.93 3.01
N ARG A 122 17.25 13.80 3.82
CA ARG A 122 17.20 15.25 3.65
C ARG A 122 17.83 15.71 2.34
N GLU A 123 18.98 15.15 1.98
CA GLU A 123 19.68 15.47 0.73
C GLU A 123 18.83 15.05 -0.47
N LEU A 124 18.32 13.81 -0.50
CA LEU A 124 17.44 13.35 -1.58
C LEU A 124 16.20 14.24 -1.69
N TYR A 125 15.55 14.53 -0.56
CA TYR A 125 14.39 15.42 -0.54
C TYR A 125 14.69 16.79 -1.14
N MET A 126 15.80 17.41 -0.76
CA MET A 126 16.19 18.72 -1.27
C MET A 126 16.54 18.67 -2.76
N LEU A 127 17.18 17.61 -3.23
CA LEU A 127 17.48 17.42 -4.66
C LEU A 127 16.19 17.33 -5.49
N ILE A 128 15.20 16.56 -5.03
CA ILE A 128 13.87 16.47 -5.67
C ILE A 128 13.18 17.83 -5.64
N ARG A 129 13.10 18.46 -4.45
CA ARG A 129 12.43 19.75 -4.27
C ARG A 129 13.04 20.86 -5.10
N THR A 130 14.34 20.82 -5.36
CA THR A 130 15.04 21.85 -6.15
C THR A 130 15.16 21.51 -7.64
N GLY A 131 14.59 20.40 -8.10
CA GLY A 131 14.67 20.00 -9.52
C GLY A 131 16.10 19.63 -9.96
N LYS A 132 17.01 19.34 -9.02
CA LYS A 132 18.43 19.06 -9.32
C LYS A 132 18.67 17.63 -9.78
N ILE A 133 17.69 16.75 -9.63
CA ILE A 133 17.72 15.38 -10.12
C ILE A 133 16.43 15.09 -10.88
N ARG A 134 16.51 14.17 -11.83
CA ARG A 134 15.36 13.61 -12.55
C ARG A 134 15.00 12.24 -11.96
N PRO A 135 13.76 11.76 -12.17
CA PRO A 135 13.41 10.41 -11.78
C PRO A 135 14.26 9.41 -12.56
N VAL A 136 14.57 8.28 -11.92
CA VAL A 136 15.14 7.11 -12.61
C VAL A 136 14.08 6.39 -13.46
N GLU A 137 12.81 6.53 -13.08
CA GLU A 137 11.64 6.06 -13.84
C GLU A 137 10.60 7.18 -13.90
N SER A 138 10.42 7.80 -15.06
CA SER A 138 9.47 8.91 -15.26
C SER A 138 8.08 8.37 -15.62
N PHE A 139 7.05 8.72 -14.85
CA PHE A 139 5.66 8.35 -15.17
C PHE A 139 5.03 9.24 -16.26
N GLU A 140 5.80 10.18 -16.80
CA GLU A 140 5.39 11.07 -17.88
C GLU A 140 5.86 10.57 -19.26
N GLU A 141 6.92 9.76 -19.29
CA GLU A 141 7.51 9.18 -20.49
C GLU A 141 6.93 7.78 -20.79
N GLU A 142 7.15 7.29 -22.02
CA GLU A 142 6.79 5.91 -22.39
C GLU A 142 7.56 4.92 -21.53
N GLN A 143 6.84 3.99 -20.90
CA GLN A 143 7.40 2.96 -20.04
C GLN A 143 7.49 1.67 -20.86
N ASP A 144 8.70 1.16 -21.12
CA ASP A 144 8.94 -0.07 -21.88
C ASP A 144 8.24 -0.12 -23.26
N GLY A 145 8.10 1.03 -23.94
CA GLY A 145 7.40 1.15 -25.23
C GLY A 145 5.88 1.09 -25.12
N VAL A 146 5.33 1.18 -23.91
CA VAL A 146 3.90 1.27 -23.64
C VAL A 146 3.55 2.73 -23.31
N THR A 147 2.60 3.29 -24.05
CA THR A 147 2.19 4.68 -23.83
C THR A 147 1.35 4.80 -22.57
N LYS A 148 1.28 6.01 -22.00
CA LYS A 148 0.35 6.32 -20.91
C LYS A 148 -1.11 5.99 -21.25
N ALA A 149 -1.52 6.18 -22.51
CA ALA A 149 -2.86 5.84 -22.96
C ALA A 149 -3.12 4.33 -22.92
N ASP A 150 -2.13 3.52 -23.31
CA ASP A 150 -2.22 2.06 -23.25
C ASP A 150 -2.27 1.54 -21.81
N LEU A 151 -1.49 2.14 -20.90
CA LEU A 151 -1.56 1.83 -19.47
C LEU A 151 -2.91 2.21 -18.86
N GLN A 152 -3.45 3.39 -19.19
CA GLN A 152 -4.79 3.82 -18.75
C GLN A 152 -5.88 2.87 -19.27
N GLN A 153 -5.80 2.48 -20.54
CA GLN A 153 -6.73 1.51 -21.12
C GLN A 153 -6.63 0.15 -20.42
N THR A 154 -5.41 -0.28 -20.08
CA THR A 154 -5.19 -1.52 -19.34
C THR A 154 -5.80 -1.45 -17.93
N ILE A 155 -5.68 -0.31 -17.24
CA ILE A 155 -6.30 -0.10 -15.93
C ILE A 155 -7.82 -0.21 -16.03
N ILE A 156 -8.45 0.46 -17.00
CA ILE A 156 -9.90 0.38 -17.22
C ILE A 156 -10.33 -1.08 -17.45
N LEU A 157 -9.61 -1.81 -18.30
CA LEU A 157 -9.88 -3.23 -18.55
C LEU A 157 -9.68 -4.11 -17.31
N LEU A 158 -8.76 -3.76 -16.42
CA LEU A 158 -8.55 -4.47 -15.16
C LEU A 158 -9.66 -4.17 -14.15
N GLU A 159 -10.11 -2.92 -14.05
CA GLU A 159 -11.25 -2.52 -13.21
C GLU A 159 -12.53 -3.24 -13.65
N GLU A 160 -12.83 -3.25 -14.96
CA GLU A 160 -13.98 -3.99 -15.50
C GLU A 160 -13.88 -5.49 -15.20
N LYS A 161 -12.68 -6.07 -15.25
CA LYS A 161 -12.47 -7.48 -14.86
C LYS A 161 -12.73 -7.69 -13.38
N ILE A 162 -12.29 -6.79 -12.51
CA ILE A 162 -12.52 -6.86 -11.06
C ILE A 162 -14.02 -6.78 -10.75
N ASP A 163 -14.75 -5.88 -11.40
CA ASP A 163 -16.19 -5.75 -11.22
C ASP A 163 -16.94 -7.01 -11.66
N ASN A 164 -16.59 -7.54 -12.83
CA ASN A 164 -17.16 -8.80 -13.34
C ASN A 164 -16.86 -9.98 -12.42
N LEU A 165 -15.64 -10.05 -11.87
CA LEU A 165 -15.27 -11.07 -10.88
C LEU A 165 -16.08 -10.92 -9.60
N THR A 166 -16.29 -9.70 -9.12
CA THR A 166 -17.06 -9.40 -7.91
C THR A 166 -18.53 -9.81 -8.05
N ILE A 167 -19.14 -9.52 -9.20
CA ILE A 167 -20.51 -9.95 -9.54
C ILE A 167 -20.60 -11.47 -9.56
N THR A 168 -19.63 -12.13 -10.21
CA THR A 168 -19.61 -13.59 -10.33
C THR A 168 -19.50 -14.25 -8.96
N ILE A 169 -18.56 -13.80 -8.11
CA ILE A 169 -18.38 -14.31 -6.74
C ILE A 169 -19.67 -14.14 -5.92
N SER A 170 -20.31 -12.96 -6.01
CA SER A 170 -21.54 -12.67 -5.28
C SER A 170 -22.71 -13.57 -5.71
N SER A 171 -22.87 -13.78 -7.02
CA SER A 171 -23.86 -14.68 -7.60
C SER A 171 -23.64 -16.12 -7.16
N THR A 172 -22.40 -16.62 -7.26
CA THR A 172 -22.05 -17.98 -6.85
C THR A 172 -22.26 -18.20 -5.35
N ALA A 173 -21.90 -17.22 -4.51
CA ALA A 173 -22.15 -17.27 -3.07
C ALA A 173 -23.66 -17.32 -2.76
N GLY A 174 -24.47 -16.57 -3.51
CA GLY A 174 -25.94 -16.63 -3.43
C GLY A 174 -26.49 -18.02 -3.75
N LYS A 175 -26.03 -18.63 -4.86
CA LYS A 175 -26.42 -20.00 -5.25
C LYS A 175 -26.03 -21.03 -4.17
N LEU A 176 -24.83 -20.94 -3.60
CA LEU A 176 -24.38 -21.82 -2.52
C LEU A 176 -25.24 -21.67 -1.26
N LYS A 177 -25.55 -20.44 -0.83
CA LYS A 177 -26.46 -20.18 0.30
C LYS A 177 -27.83 -20.81 0.07
N HIS A 178 -28.36 -20.68 -1.16
CA HIS A 178 -29.62 -21.29 -1.53
C HIS A 178 -29.58 -22.83 -1.45
N VAL A 179 -28.51 -23.45 -1.97
CA VAL A 179 -28.29 -24.90 -1.87
C VAL A 179 -28.24 -25.37 -0.41
N ILE A 180 -27.47 -24.68 0.45
CA ILE A 180 -27.37 -24.99 1.88
C ILE A 180 -28.75 -24.90 2.54
N ARG A 181 -29.51 -23.84 2.26
CA ARG A 181 -30.86 -23.66 2.80
C ARG A 181 -31.78 -24.80 2.36
N THR A 182 -31.80 -25.17 1.08
CA THR A 182 -32.63 -26.27 0.58
C THR A 182 -32.29 -27.61 1.22
N ILE A 183 -30.99 -27.90 1.43
CA ILE A 183 -30.55 -29.10 2.14
C ILE A 183 -31.07 -29.11 3.58
N LYS A 184 -30.98 -27.98 4.29
CA LYS A 184 -31.48 -27.82 5.67
C LYS A 184 -33.00 -28.00 5.76
N GLU A 185 -33.76 -27.44 4.82
CA GLU A 185 -35.23 -27.45 4.86
C GLU A 185 -35.86 -28.77 4.39
N ARG A 186 -35.31 -29.40 3.34
CA ARG A 186 -35.94 -30.54 2.66
C ARG A 186 -35.25 -31.88 2.89
N GLY A 187 -34.08 -31.86 3.53
CA GLY A 187 -33.21 -33.02 3.69
C GLY A 187 -32.46 -33.36 2.39
N TRP A 188 -31.22 -33.83 2.56
CA TRP A 188 -30.29 -34.15 1.47
C TRP A 188 -30.90 -35.08 0.42
N TRP A 189 -31.53 -36.18 0.87
CA TRP A 189 -32.02 -37.26 0.02
C TRP A 189 -33.12 -36.83 -0.95
N ARG A 190 -34.00 -35.91 -0.54
CA ARG A 190 -35.13 -35.42 -1.37
C ARG A 190 -34.72 -34.33 -2.38
N SER A 191 -33.51 -33.80 -2.28
CA SER A 191 -33.03 -32.67 -3.09
C SER A 191 -31.81 -33.03 -3.95
N THR A 192 -31.35 -34.27 -3.91
CA THR A 192 -30.08 -34.75 -4.49
C THR A 192 -29.89 -34.38 -5.97
N ARG A 193 -30.90 -34.57 -6.83
CA ARG A 193 -30.77 -34.29 -8.27
C ARG A 193 -30.60 -32.80 -8.56
N TRP A 194 -31.38 -31.95 -7.91
CA TRP A 194 -31.31 -30.50 -8.08
C TRP A 194 -30.03 -29.93 -7.46
N VAL A 195 -29.68 -30.34 -6.23
CA VAL A 195 -28.45 -29.92 -5.54
C VAL A 195 -27.20 -30.28 -6.37
N ARG A 196 -27.14 -31.49 -6.94
CA ARG A 196 -26.02 -31.91 -7.81
C ARG A 196 -25.93 -31.05 -9.07
N GLY A 197 -27.05 -30.74 -9.72
CA GLY A 197 -27.09 -29.87 -10.90
C GLY A 197 -26.56 -28.47 -10.60
N THR A 198 -27.04 -27.86 -9.52
CA THR A 198 -26.63 -26.52 -9.09
C THR A 198 -25.15 -26.47 -8.68
N LEU A 199 -24.66 -27.46 -7.92
CA LEU A 199 -23.24 -27.55 -7.55
C LEU A 199 -22.32 -27.76 -8.76
N THR A 200 -22.76 -28.50 -9.77
CA THR A 200 -22.00 -28.70 -11.02
C THR A 200 -21.91 -27.40 -11.82
N SER A 201 -23.02 -26.67 -11.94
CA SER A 201 -23.05 -25.34 -12.57
C SER A 201 -22.15 -24.33 -11.84
N ILE A 202 -22.20 -24.29 -10.50
CA ILE A 202 -21.30 -23.46 -9.67
C ILE A 202 -19.83 -23.82 -9.92
N ARG A 203 -19.51 -25.12 -9.94
CA ARG A 203 -18.15 -25.62 -10.18
C ARG A 203 -17.63 -25.16 -11.54
N ASP A 204 -18.45 -25.24 -12.58
CA ASP A 204 -18.03 -24.89 -13.93
C ASP A 204 -17.91 -23.36 -14.10
N GLU A 205 -18.76 -22.55 -13.44
CA GLU A 205 -18.60 -21.08 -13.33
C GLU A 205 -17.28 -20.69 -12.65
N ILE A 206 -16.91 -21.34 -11.54
CA ILE A 206 -15.65 -21.05 -10.81
C ILE A 206 -14.41 -21.43 -11.63
N LYS A 207 -14.46 -22.51 -12.43
CA LYS A 207 -13.33 -22.93 -13.28
C LYS A 207 -12.88 -21.86 -14.28
N HIS A 208 -13.80 -21.00 -14.72
CA HIS A 208 -13.49 -19.91 -15.64
C HIS A 208 -12.78 -18.72 -14.96
N ILE A 209 -12.81 -18.64 -13.63
CA ILE A 209 -12.13 -17.60 -12.84
C ILE A 209 -10.66 -17.97 -12.60
N TYR A 210 -10.35 -19.26 -12.43
CA TYR A 210 -9.01 -19.74 -12.03
C TYR A 210 -8.07 -20.15 -13.17
N LEU A 211 -8.56 -20.21 -14.41
CA LEU A 211 -7.75 -20.62 -15.55
C LEU A 211 -7.63 -19.46 -16.55
N PRO A 212 -6.47 -18.77 -16.62
CA PRO A 212 -6.20 -17.88 -17.74
C PRO A 212 -6.36 -18.67 -19.06
N LYS A 213 -7.03 -18.04 -20.03
CA LYS A 213 -7.37 -18.64 -21.34
C LYS A 213 -6.16 -19.24 -22.08
N GLU A 214 -4.94 -18.82 -21.75
CA GLU A 214 -3.69 -19.21 -22.40
C GLU A 214 -3.33 -20.71 -22.35
N LYS A 215 -3.99 -21.52 -21.49
CA LYS A 215 -3.77 -22.98 -21.49
C LYS A 215 -4.76 -23.78 -22.36
N ARG A 216 -5.72 -23.13 -23.04
CA ARG A 216 -6.67 -23.86 -23.91
C ARG A 216 -6.15 -24.10 -25.33
N ASP A 217 -5.26 -23.26 -25.85
CA ASP A 217 -4.85 -23.34 -27.27
C ASP A 217 -3.65 -24.28 -27.54
N ARG A 218 -3.02 -24.85 -26.50
CA ARG A 218 -1.91 -25.82 -26.67
C ARG A 218 -2.34 -27.29 -26.78
N ARG A 219 -3.63 -27.59 -26.94
CA ARG A 219 -4.13 -28.97 -27.12
C ARG A 219 -4.66 -29.27 -28.53
N THR A 220 -4.49 -28.34 -29.46
CA THR A 220 -4.81 -28.52 -30.88
C THR A 220 -3.67 -27.98 -31.75
N GLN A 221 -2.48 -28.55 -31.57
CA GLN A 221 -1.43 -28.63 -32.58
C GLN A 221 -0.73 -29.98 -32.42
#